data_AF-A0A7J9PHT2-F1
#
_entry.id   AF-A0A7J9PHT2-F1
#
_cell.length_a   1.000
_cell.length_b   1.000
_cell.length_c   1.000
_cell.angle_alpha   90.00
_cell.angle_beta   90.00
_cell.angle_gamma   90.00
#
_symmetry.space_group_name_H-M   'P 1'
#
loop_
_entity.id
_entity.type
_entity.pdbx_description
1 polymer ?
#
loop_
_entity_poly.entity_id
_entity_poly.type
_entity_poly.pdbx_seq_one_letter_code
_entity_poly.pdbx_strand_id
1 'polypeptide(L)'
;MIGVSKMYSEIMELCGIKDFEIVNPYKNSCNCDYLLISKGYFEKVHKLNPNSKIIEINSATFLDLIKSLESLKKENIGDNESIGQSIEKLKKLDFKIKNDNLEFVKNFKYNIDSDSKFIKKILYDLGFKNKICRTIKIIPDYNLIENSDLNDIIVLKTHRYDLNLIERIEDRYLSILNSLNNIILKKT
;
A
#
# COMPACT_ATOMS: atom_id res chain seq x y z
N MET A 1 -22.66 -10.84 9.22
CA MET A 1 -21.41 -11.54 8.87
C MET A 1 -20.52 -10.68 7.99
N ILE A 2 -19.23 -10.57 8.33
CA ILE A 2 -18.23 -9.82 7.56
C ILE A 2 -17.47 -10.79 6.66
N GLY A 3 -17.48 -10.54 5.36
CA GLY A 3 -16.62 -11.21 4.39
C GLY A 3 -15.42 -10.33 4.05
N VAL A 4 -14.22 -10.91 4.02
CA VAL A 4 -12.99 -10.21 3.64
C VAL A 4 -12.26 -10.97 2.54
N SER A 5 -11.72 -10.24 1.55
CA SER A 5 -10.88 -10.88 0.55
C SER A 5 -9.56 -11.37 1.16
N LYS A 6 -9.04 -12.52 0.71
CA LYS A 6 -7.82 -13.16 1.26
C LYS A 6 -6.64 -12.20 1.43
N MET A 7 -6.42 -11.28 0.49
CA MET A 7 -5.29 -10.34 0.54
C MET A 7 -5.38 -9.34 1.71
N TYR A 8 -6.60 -9.10 2.20
CA TYR A 8 -6.89 -8.13 3.26
C TYR A 8 -7.36 -8.78 4.56
N SER A 9 -7.26 -10.11 4.70
CA SER A 9 -7.74 -10.80 5.90
C SER A 9 -7.12 -10.26 7.19
N GLU A 10 -5.85 -9.84 7.14
CA GLU A 10 -5.16 -9.24 8.29
C GLU A 10 -5.74 -7.91 8.75
N ILE A 11 -6.55 -7.21 7.92
CA ILE A 11 -7.25 -6.01 8.41
C ILE A 11 -8.23 -6.36 9.54
N MET A 12 -8.70 -7.61 9.59
CA MET A 12 -9.54 -8.10 10.68
C MET A 12 -8.81 -8.08 12.00
N GLU A 13 -7.55 -8.50 12.02
CA GLU A 13 -6.69 -8.43 13.21
C GLU A 13 -6.46 -6.97 13.63
N LEU A 14 -6.13 -6.09 12.68
CA LEU A 14 -5.94 -4.65 12.96
C LEU A 14 -7.19 -3.99 13.54
N CYS A 15 -8.36 -4.52 13.20
CA CYS A 15 -9.66 -4.05 13.67
C CYS A 15 -10.19 -4.80 14.90
N GLY A 16 -9.47 -5.80 15.43
CA GLY A 16 -9.95 -6.62 16.55
C GLY A 16 -11.18 -7.48 16.22
N ILE A 17 -11.42 -7.79 14.93
CA ILE A 17 -12.56 -8.59 14.46
C ILE A 17 -12.18 -10.07 14.45
N LYS A 18 -12.91 -10.89 15.19
CA LYS A 18 -12.69 -12.35 15.26
C LYS A 18 -13.65 -13.13 14.36
N ASP A 19 -14.90 -12.68 14.26
CA ASP A 19 -15.96 -13.38 13.51
C ASP A 19 -16.05 -12.83 12.07
N PHE A 20 -15.25 -13.42 11.18
CA PHE A 20 -15.25 -13.09 9.76
C PHE A 20 -15.01 -14.32 8.90
N GLU A 21 -15.35 -14.22 7.61
CA GLU A 21 -15.09 -15.24 6.62
C GLU A 21 -14.14 -14.73 5.54
N ILE A 22 -13.13 -15.53 5.18
CA ILE A 22 -12.29 -15.25 4.02
C ILE A 22 -13.06 -15.70 2.77
N VAL A 23 -13.41 -14.74 1.92
CA VAL A 23 -14.24 -14.96 0.73
C VAL A 23 -13.54 -14.50 -0.56
N ASN A 24 -14.06 -14.91 -1.71
CA ASN A 24 -13.61 -14.46 -3.04
C ASN A 24 -14.73 -13.74 -3.81
N PRO A 25 -15.03 -12.48 -3.43
CA PRO A 25 -16.19 -11.76 -3.95
C PRO A 25 -15.96 -11.24 -5.38
N TYR A 26 -14.75 -11.43 -5.94
CA TYR A 26 -14.39 -11.03 -7.29
C TYR A 26 -14.83 -12.01 -8.37
N LYS A 27 -15.21 -13.24 -7.97
CA LYS A 27 -15.61 -14.32 -8.89
C LYS A 27 -16.99 -14.87 -8.56
N ASN A 28 -17.34 -14.90 -7.28
CA ASN A 28 -18.55 -15.54 -6.79
C ASN A 28 -19.39 -14.54 -5.98
N SER A 29 -20.70 -14.77 -5.94
CA SER A 29 -21.56 -14.16 -4.93
C SER A 29 -21.21 -14.73 -3.55
N CYS A 30 -21.28 -13.89 -2.52
CA CYS A 30 -20.98 -14.19 -1.14
C CYS A 30 -22.17 -13.73 -0.30
N ASN A 31 -22.61 -14.58 0.63
CA ASN A 31 -23.73 -14.23 1.51
C ASN A 31 -23.23 -13.47 2.74
N CYS A 32 -22.79 -12.22 2.56
CA CYS A 32 -22.24 -11.39 3.64
C CYS A 32 -22.96 -10.04 3.72
N ASP A 33 -23.13 -9.51 4.94
CA ASP A 33 -23.70 -8.17 5.14
C ASP A 33 -22.69 -7.09 4.73
N TYR A 34 -21.41 -7.32 5.05
CA TYR A 34 -20.30 -6.45 4.71
C TYR A 34 -19.26 -7.21 3.90
N LEU A 35 -18.72 -6.57 2.87
CA LEU A 35 -17.60 -7.10 2.07
C LEU A 35 -16.44 -6.12 2.06
N LEU A 36 -15.31 -6.53 2.63
CA LEU A 36 -14.07 -5.75 2.63
C LEU A 36 -13.15 -6.24 1.51
N ILE A 37 -12.90 -5.35 0.56
CA ILE A 37 -12.21 -5.68 -0.70
C ILE A 37 -11.11 -4.67 -1.02
N SER A 38 -10.24 -5.01 -1.97
CA SER A 38 -9.27 -4.06 -2.52
C SER A 38 -9.98 -2.88 -3.18
N LYS A 39 -9.43 -1.67 -3.02
CA LYS A 39 -9.89 -0.48 -3.76
C LYS A 39 -9.81 -0.65 -5.27
N GLY A 40 -10.84 -0.14 -5.97
CA GLY A 40 -10.98 -0.19 -7.43
C GLY A 40 -11.82 -1.36 -7.95
N TYR A 41 -12.43 -2.15 -7.08
CA TYR A 41 -13.19 -3.35 -7.43
C TYR A 41 -14.68 -3.25 -7.07
N PHE A 42 -15.13 -2.12 -6.53
CA PHE A 42 -16.53 -1.88 -6.13
C PHE A 42 -17.53 -2.36 -7.18
N GLU A 43 -17.49 -1.81 -8.40
CA GLU A 43 -18.43 -2.12 -9.49
C GLU A 43 -18.51 -3.61 -9.79
N LYS A 44 -17.35 -4.27 -9.88
CA LYS A 44 -17.28 -5.71 -10.18
C LYS A 44 -17.88 -6.54 -9.06
N VAL A 45 -17.56 -6.21 -7.80
CA VAL A 45 -18.03 -6.95 -6.63
C VAL A 45 -19.52 -6.69 -6.38
N HIS A 46 -19.99 -5.47 -6.58
CA HIS A 46 -21.39 -5.08 -6.38
C HIS A 46 -22.32 -5.78 -7.36
N LYS A 47 -21.92 -5.95 -8.63
CA LYS A 47 -22.68 -6.73 -9.61
C LYS A 47 -22.95 -8.17 -9.17
N LEU A 48 -21.99 -8.78 -8.47
CA LEU A 48 -22.11 -10.15 -7.95
C LEU A 48 -22.77 -10.21 -6.56
N ASN A 49 -22.77 -9.10 -5.83
CA ASN A 49 -23.17 -9.00 -4.42
C ASN A 49 -24.01 -7.73 -4.18
N PRO A 50 -25.18 -7.58 -4.84
CA PRO A 50 -25.96 -6.34 -4.79
C PRO A 50 -26.51 -6.03 -3.40
N ASN A 51 -26.69 -7.06 -2.57
CA ASN A 51 -27.27 -6.95 -1.22
C ASN A 51 -26.22 -6.69 -0.13
N SER A 52 -24.92 -6.77 -0.46
CA SER A 52 -23.84 -6.56 0.51
C SER A 52 -23.41 -5.10 0.54
N LYS A 53 -23.10 -4.58 1.73
CA LYS A 53 -22.40 -3.30 1.88
C LYS A 53 -20.91 -3.48 1.60
N ILE A 54 -20.45 -2.92 0.48
CA ILE A 54 -19.06 -3.07 0.03
C ILE A 54 -18.22 -1.92 0.57
N ILE A 55 -17.09 -2.28 1.18
CA ILE A 55 -16.10 -1.35 1.74
C ILE A 55 -14.76 -1.60 1.07
N GLU A 56 -14.27 -0.58 0.37
CA GLU A 56 -12.98 -0.63 -0.30
C GLU A 56 -11.85 -0.23 0.66
N ILE A 57 -10.92 -1.15 0.85
CA ILE A 57 -9.71 -0.96 1.63
C ILE A 57 -8.59 -0.49 0.71
N ASN A 58 -7.93 0.60 1.11
CA ASN A 58 -6.72 1.08 0.48
C ASN A 58 -5.53 0.85 1.41
N SER A 59 -4.46 0.33 0.87
CA SER A 59 -3.22 0.05 1.62
C SER A 59 -1.99 0.35 0.79
N ALA A 60 -2.08 1.30 -0.14
CA ALA A 60 -0.92 1.71 -0.96
C ALA A 60 0.20 2.37 -0.14
N THR A 61 -0.16 3.11 0.91
CA THR A 61 0.72 3.83 1.84
C THR A 61 0.25 3.63 3.28
N PHE A 62 1.08 3.98 4.28
CA PHE A 62 0.63 4.00 5.67
C PHE A 62 -0.59 4.89 5.87
N LEU A 63 -0.56 6.10 5.29
CA LEU A 63 -1.68 7.04 5.34
C LEU A 63 -2.96 6.46 4.72
N ASP A 64 -2.84 5.67 3.64
CA ASP A 64 -4.00 5.00 3.05
C ASP A 64 -4.61 3.96 3.99
N LEU A 65 -3.76 3.11 4.59
CA LEU A 65 -4.24 2.10 5.53
C LEU A 65 -4.86 2.75 6.77
N ILE A 66 -4.23 3.80 7.32
CA ILE A 66 -4.79 4.58 8.43
C ILE A 66 -6.17 5.13 8.07
N LYS A 67 -6.33 5.74 6.90
CA LYS A 67 -7.63 6.25 6.44
C LYS A 67 -8.68 5.15 6.28
N SER A 68 -8.29 3.97 5.80
CA SER A 68 -9.19 2.83 5.75
C SER A 68 -9.62 2.35 7.13
N LEU A 69 -8.70 2.28 8.10
CA LEU A 69 -9.02 1.94 9.49
C LEU A 69 -9.93 2.99 10.15
N GLU A 70 -9.66 4.28 9.93
CA GLU A 70 -10.54 5.37 10.40
C GLU A 70 -11.94 5.29 9.79
N SER A 71 -12.05 4.88 8.52
CA SER A 71 -13.34 4.66 7.87
C SER A 71 -14.10 3.50 8.52
N LEU A 72 -13.42 2.37 8.78
CA LEU A 72 -14.03 1.23 9.47
C LEU A 72 -14.51 1.61 10.87
N LYS A 73 -13.71 2.39 11.61
CA LYS A 73 -14.06 2.95 12.92
C LYS A 73 -15.34 3.78 12.87
N LYS A 74 -15.47 4.68 11.88
CA LYS A 74 -16.65 5.54 11.70
C LYS A 74 -17.91 4.74 11.38
N GLU A 75 -17.76 3.63 10.66
CA GLU A 75 -18.84 2.72 10.31
C GLU A 75 -19.20 1.73 11.44
N ASN A 76 -18.55 1.85 12.62
CA ASN A 76 -18.65 0.92 13.74
C ASN A 76 -18.30 -0.53 13.36
N ILE A 77 -17.31 -0.71 12.48
CA ILE A 77 -16.83 -2.01 12.04
C ILE A 77 -15.49 -2.29 12.72
N GLY A 78 -15.53 -3.21 13.68
CA GLY A 78 -14.38 -3.56 14.51
C GLY A 78 -14.37 -2.86 15.86
N ASP A 79 -13.37 -3.20 16.66
CA ASP A 79 -13.17 -2.64 17.99
C ASP A 79 -12.43 -1.31 17.93
N ASN A 80 -13.05 -0.27 18.50
CA ASN A 80 -12.57 1.11 18.42
C ASN A 80 -11.21 1.32 19.10
N GLU A 81 -10.92 0.53 20.15
CA GLU A 81 -9.65 0.56 20.86
C GLU A 81 -8.56 -0.11 20.04
N SER A 82 -8.80 -1.34 19.55
CA SER A 82 -7.89 -2.09 18.68
C SER A 82 -7.53 -1.29 17.42
N ILE A 83 -8.52 -0.69 16.77
CA ILE A 83 -8.28 0.20 15.61
C ILE A 83 -7.40 1.40 16.01
N GLY A 84 -7.66 2.01 17.17
CA GLY A 84 -6.87 3.12 17.68
C GLY A 84 -5.40 2.74 17.91
N GLN A 85 -5.17 1.59 18.55
CA GLN A 85 -3.82 1.06 18.79
C GLN A 85 -3.09 0.75 17.47
N SER A 86 -3.79 0.13 16.50
CA SER A 86 -3.27 -0.14 15.16
C SER A 86 -2.88 1.14 14.42
N ILE A 87 -3.72 2.18 14.46
CA ILE A 87 -3.41 3.48 13.84
C ILE A 87 -2.16 4.10 14.46
N GLU A 88 -2.03 4.09 15.79
CA GLU A 88 -0.84 4.63 16.46
C GLU A 88 0.43 3.84 16.13
N LYS A 89 0.35 2.51 16.01
CA LYS A 89 1.46 1.68 15.52
C LYS A 89 1.88 2.07 14.10
N LEU A 90 0.92 2.24 13.18
CA LEU A 90 1.18 2.64 11.81
C LEU A 90 1.82 4.03 11.72
N LYS A 91 1.35 5.01 12.50
CA LYS A 91 1.96 6.35 12.56
C LYS A 91 3.41 6.30 13.04
N LYS A 92 3.72 5.49 14.05
CA LYS A 92 5.09 5.32 14.56
C LYS A 92 6.02 4.72 13.49
N LEU A 93 5.54 3.71 12.75
CA LEU A 93 6.30 3.08 11.67
C LEU A 93 6.55 4.07 10.51
N ASP A 94 5.50 4.78 10.08
CA ASP A 94 5.57 5.81 9.05
C ASP A 94 6.57 6.91 9.41
N PHE A 95 6.46 7.44 10.64
CA PHE A 95 7.37 8.46 11.15
C PHE A 95 8.82 7.96 11.19
N LYS A 96 9.04 6.74 11.71
CA LYS A 96 10.37 6.15 11.81
C LYS A 96 11.04 6.04 10.44
N ILE A 97 10.37 5.44 9.46
CA ILE A 97 10.92 5.26 8.10
C ILE A 97 11.29 6.62 7.48
N LYS A 98 10.41 7.62 7.60
CA LYS A 98 10.66 8.96 7.06
C LYS A 98 11.80 9.67 7.77
N ASN A 99 11.84 9.59 9.10
CA ASN A 99 12.87 10.25 9.91
C ASN A 99 14.25 9.64 9.68
N ASP A 100 14.35 8.31 9.69
CA ASP A 100 15.61 7.57 9.50
C ASP A 100 16.23 7.84 8.11
N ASN A 101 15.42 8.22 7.13
CA ASN A 101 15.84 8.47 5.75
C ASN A 101 15.77 9.95 5.35
N LEU A 102 15.47 10.86 6.27
CA LEU A 102 15.19 12.26 5.98
C LEU A 102 16.34 12.95 5.25
N GLU A 103 17.57 12.72 5.73
CA GLU A 103 18.76 13.36 5.17
C GLU A 103 19.09 12.81 3.78
N PHE A 104 18.94 11.50 3.60
CA PHE A 104 19.08 10.84 2.30
C PHE A 104 18.10 11.43 1.27
N VAL A 105 16.82 11.51 1.63
CA VAL A 105 15.77 12.05 0.74
C VAL A 105 16.05 13.51 0.37
N LYS A 106 16.41 14.35 1.35
CA LYS A 106 16.72 15.77 1.11
C LYS A 106 17.89 15.96 0.14
N ASN A 107 18.95 15.18 0.32
CA ASN A 107 20.20 15.32 -0.43
C ASN A 107 20.27 14.49 -1.71
N PHE A 108 19.23 13.71 -2.02
CA PHE A 108 19.21 12.85 -3.19
C PHE A 108 19.37 13.66 -4.49
N LYS A 109 20.40 13.37 -5.30
CA LYS A 109 20.85 14.28 -6.37
C LYS A 109 19.99 14.29 -7.63
N TYR A 110 19.29 13.20 -7.90
CA TYR A 110 18.56 12.99 -9.15
C TYR A 110 17.08 13.34 -9.01
N ASN A 111 16.43 13.61 -10.15
CA ASN A 111 14.99 13.62 -10.21
C ASN A 111 14.46 12.18 -10.17
N ILE A 112 13.27 11.96 -9.62
CA ILE A 112 12.64 10.64 -9.58
C ILE A 112 11.23 10.78 -10.15
N ASP A 113 10.86 9.89 -11.06
CA ASP A 113 9.50 9.86 -11.61
C ASP A 113 9.00 8.42 -11.75
N SER A 114 7.68 8.28 -11.87
CA SER A 114 6.99 7.00 -12.03
C SER A 114 5.64 7.21 -12.71
N ASP A 115 5.27 6.36 -13.67
CA ASP A 115 3.93 6.38 -14.25
C ASP A 115 2.88 5.78 -13.30
N SER A 116 3.32 5.00 -12.30
CA SER A 116 2.43 4.44 -11.28
C SER A 116 2.01 5.49 -10.25
N LYS A 117 0.69 5.65 -10.09
CA LYS A 117 0.07 6.55 -9.09
C LYS A 117 0.47 6.21 -7.66
N PHE A 118 0.58 4.92 -7.31
CA PHE A 118 0.93 4.54 -5.93
C PHE A 118 2.39 4.84 -5.61
N ILE A 119 3.31 4.61 -6.56
CA ILE A 119 4.74 4.94 -6.38
C ILE A 119 4.91 6.45 -6.26
N LYS A 120 4.24 7.24 -7.13
CA LYS A 120 4.21 8.71 -7.02
C LYS A 120 3.77 9.17 -5.63
N LYS A 121 2.76 8.51 -5.06
CA LYS A 121 2.29 8.80 -3.71
C LYS A 121 3.34 8.49 -2.64
N ILE A 122 4.02 7.34 -2.73
CA ILE A 122 5.10 6.98 -1.80
C ILE A 122 6.26 7.98 -1.90
N LEU A 123 6.68 8.36 -3.13
CA LEU A 123 7.74 9.34 -3.34
C LEU A 123 7.41 10.70 -2.72
N TYR A 124 6.18 11.16 -2.93
CA TYR A 124 5.68 12.39 -2.31
C TYR A 124 5.65 12.27 -0.78
N ASP A 125 5.16 11.16 -0.26
CA ASP A 125 5.03 10.91 1.17
C ASP A 125 6.40 10.81 1.89
N LEU A 126 7.41 10.24 1.22
CA LEU A 126 8.81 10.24 1.66
C LEU A 126 9.44 11.64 1.64
N GLY A 127 8.88 12.59 0.89
CA GLY A 127 9.36 13.98 0.80
C GLY A 127 10.32 14.26 -0.36
N PHE A 128 10.38 13.39 -1.37
CA PHE A 128 11.14 13.68 -2.58
C PHE A 128 10.54 14.88 -3.33
N LYS A 129 11.40 15.78 -3.79
CA LYS A 129 11.03 16.96 -4.57
C LYS A 129 11.44 16.77 -6.02
N ASN A 130 10.65 17.32 -6.95
CA ASN A 130 10.99 17.37 -8.36
C ASN A 130 12.24 18.22 -8.57
N LYS A 131 13.17 17.76 -9.41
CA LYS A 131 14.42 18.45 -9.75
C LYS A 131 14.56 18.53 -11.26
N ILE A 132 15.20 19.59 -11.75
CA ILE A 132 15.51 19.76 -13.18
C ILE A 132 16.91 19.16 -13.42
N CYS A 133 17.00 17.83 -13.46
CA CYS A 133 18.25 17.10 -13.72
C CYS A 133 17.93 15.70 -14.29
N ARG A 134 18.93 14.81 -14.40
CA ARG A 134 18.72 13.41 -14.83
C ARG A 134 17.65 12.75 -13.97
N THR A 135 16.71 12.07 -14.63
CA THR A 135 15.57 11.39 -14.00
C THR A 135 15.83 9.90 -13.87
N ILE A 136 15.62 9.37 -12.68
CA ILE A 136 15.54 7.93 -12.41
C ILE A 136 14.06 7.54 -12.45
N LYS A 137 13.72 6.55 -13.27
CA LYS A 137 12.35 6.09 -13.40
C LYS A 137 12.12 4.90 -12.47
N ILE A 138 11.05 4.93 -11.68
CA ILE A 138 10.62 3.78 -10.88
C ILE A 138 9.35 3.22 -11.51
N ILE A 139 9.33 1.92 -11.78
CA ILE A 139 8.16 1.23 -12.33
C ILE A 139 7.82 0.00 -11.49
N PRO A 140 6.54 -0.40 -11.43
CA PRO A 140 6.19 -1.69 -10.88
C PRO A 140 6.65 -2.83 -11.82
N ASP A 141 6.87 -4.02 -11.25
CA ASP A 141 7.27 -5.23 -11.98
C ASP A 141 6.32 -5.62 -13.11
N TYR A 142 5.02 -5.43 -12.96
CA TYR A 142 4.03 -5.69 -14.01
C TYR A 142 4.07 -4.68 -15.18
N ASN A 143 4.85 -3.59 -15.08
CA ASN A 143 5.08 -2.63 -16.16
C ASN A 143 6.41 -2.88 -16.89
N LEU A 144 7.15 -3.93 -16.53
CA LEU A 144 8.41 -4.26 -17.19
C LEU A 144 8.13 -4.70 -18.63
N ILE A 145 8.68 -3.98 -19.61
CA ILE A 145 8.65 -4.38 -21.02
C ILE A 145 9.98 -5.09 -21.33
N GLU A 146 9.91 -6.27 -21.93
CA GLU A 146 11.08 -6.99 -22.42
C GLU A 146 11.87 -6.10 -23.40
N ASN A 147 13.18 -5.96 -23.20
CA ASN A 147 14.13 -5.09 -23.94
C ASN A 147 14.16 -3.59 -23.57
N SER A 148 13.70 -3.22 -22.37
CA SER A 148 13.91 -1.86 -21.84
C SER A 148 15.38 -1.63 -21.48
N ASP A 149 15.99 -0.51 -21.89
CA ASP A 149 17.31 -0.10 -21.42
C ASP A 149 17.24 0.24 -19.92
N LEU A 150 17.77 -0.64 -19.07
CA LEU A 150 17.58 -0.61 -17.61
C LEU A 150 18.49 0.39 -16.89
N ASN A 151 19.31 1.14 -17.62
CA ASN A 151 20.38 1.96 -17.03
C ASN A 151 19.92 3.12 -16.13
N ASP A 152 18.62 3.38 -16.01
CA ASP A 152 18.01 4.33 -15.06
C ASP A 152 16.63 3.89 -14.55
N ILE A 153 16.33 2.58 -14.61
CA ILE A 153 15.03 2.04 -14.20
C ILE A 153 15.17 1.23 -12.91
N ILE A 154 14.44 1.64 -11.88
CA ILE A 154 14.21 0.83 -10.68
C ILE A 154 12.91 0.07 -10.87
N VAL A 155 12.98 -1.25 -10.74
CA VAL A 155 11.79 -2.12 -10.80
C VAL A 155 11.39 -2.49 -9.38
N LEU A 156 10.17 -2.14 -9.01
CA LEU A 156 9.60 -2.43 -7.71
C LEU A 156 8.69 -3.65 -7.78
N LYS A 157 9.02 -4.69 -7.00
CA LYS A 157 8.17 -5.88 -6.88
C LYS A 157 6.87 -5.49 -6.18
N THR A 158 5.72 -5.68 -6.84
CA THR A 158 4.44 -5.26 -6.24
C THR A 158 3.70 -6.39 -5.54
N HIS A 159 4.01 -7.65 -5.86
CA HIS A 159 3.36 -8.81 -5.27
C HIS A 159 4.35 -9.60 -4.39
N ARG A 160 4.25 -9.39 -3.07
CA ARG A 160 4.99 -10.11 -2.03
C ARG A 160 4.01 -10.85 -1.13
N TYR A 161 3.62 -12.06 -1.53
CA TYR A 161 2.65 -12.89 -0.78
C TYR A 161 3.24 -13.51 0.50
N ASP A 162 4.56 -13.45 0.65
CA ASP A 162 5.33 -13.84 1.83
C ASP A 162 5.22 -12.84 2.98
N LEU A 163 4.82 -11.60 2.69
CA LEU A 163 4.75 -10.50 3.65
C LEU A 163 3.31 -10.19 4.06
N ASN A 164 3.15 -9.80 5.30
CA ASN A 164 1.88 -9.35 5.87
C ASN A 164 1.50 -7.93 5.34
N LEU A 165 0.28 -7.47 5.56
CA LEU A 165 -0.27 -6.21 5.03
C LEU A 165 0.58 -4.99 5.39
N ILE A 166 1.05 -4.90 6.63
CA ILE A 166 1.90 -3.79 7.10
C ILE A 166 3.30 -3.93 6.51
N GLU A 167 3.87 -5.13 6.56
CA GLU A 167 5.18 -5.44 5.99
C GLU A 167 5.23 -5.15 4.48
N ARG A 168 4.15 -5.39 3.73
CA ARG A 168 4.06 -5.02 2.30
C ARG A 168 4.08 -3.51 2.09
N ILE A 169 3.57 -2.71 3.04
CA ILE A 169 3.71 -1.24 2.97
C ILE A 169 5.16 -0.86 3.26
N GLU A 170 5.75 -1.38 4.34
CA GLU A 170 7.15 -1.15 4.71
C GLU A 170 8.13 -1.52 3.58
N ASP A 171 7.99 -2.73 3.03
CA ASP A 171 8.84 -3.27 1.96
C ASP A 171 8.82 -2.37 0.72
N ARG A 172 7.68 -1.75 0.39
CA ARG A 172 7.61 -0.80 -0.73
C ARG A 172 8.41 0.47 -0.47
N TYR A 173 8.32 1.04 0.73
CA TYR A 173 9.08 2.23 1.10
C TYR A 173 10.58 1.91 1.11
N LEU A 174 10.97 0.84 1.81
CA LEU A 174 12.37 0.42 1.94
C LEU A 174 12.96 -0.02 0.60
N SER A 175 12.21 -0.71 -0.25
CA SER A 175 12.69 -1.10 -1.58
C SER A 175 13.03 0.11 -2.44
N ILE A 176 12.20 1.17 -2.40
CA ILE A 176 12.49 2.43 -3.12
C ILE A 176 13.77 3.05 -2.56
N LEU A 177 13.83 3.26 -1.24
CA LEU A 177 14.97 3.91 -0.57
C LEU A 177 16.28 3.16 -0.82
N ASN A 178 16.29 1.83 -0.62
CA ASN A 178 17.46 0.99 -0.83
C ASN A 178 17.92 0.99 -2.29
N SER A 179 16.98 0.92 -3.24
CA SER A 179 17.32 0.96 -4.67
C SER A 179 17.95 2.29 -5.06
N LEU A 180 17.41 3.40 -4.57
CA LEU A 180 17.97 4.74 -4.82
C LEU A 180 19.34 4.90 -4.15
N ASN A 181 19.54 4.37 -2.95
CA ASN A 181 20.83 4.40 -2.26
C ASN A 181 21.91 3.61 -3.03
N ASN A 182 21.55 2.45 -3.58
CA ASN A 182 22.46 1.64 -4.40
C ASN A 182 22.91 2.34 -5.69
N ILE A 183 22.09 3.23 -6.26
CA ILE A 183 22.49 4.05 -7.42
C ILE A 183 23.61 5.03 -7.05
N ILE A 184 23.63 5.53 -5.82
CA ILE A 184 24.71 6.39 -5.33
C ILE A 184 26.00 5.57 -5.19
N LEU A 185 25.92 4.41 -4.54
CA LEU A 185 27.08 3.56 -4.25
C LEU A 185 27.75 2.99 -5.49
N LYS A 186 27.01 2.71 -6.57
CA LYS A 186 27.59 2.24 -7.85
C LYS A 186 28.30 3.34 -8.64
N LYS A 187 28.18 4.61 -8.23
CA LYS A 187 28.78 5.77 -8.90
C LYS A 187 29.91 6.44 -8.09
N THR A 188 30.16 5.96 -6.87
CA THR A 188 31.35 6.28 -6.05
C THR A 188 32.41 5.20 -6.23
#